data_AF-A0A167YSS7-F1
#
_entry.id   AF-A0A167YSS7-F1
#
_cell.length_a   1.000
_cell.length_b   1.000
_cell.length_c   1.000
_cell.angle_alpha   90.00
_cell.angle_beta   90.00
_cell.angle_gamma   90.00
#
_symmetry.space_group_name_H-M   'P 1'
#
loop_
_entity.id
_entity.type
_entity.pdbx_description
1 polymer ?
#
loop_
_entity_poly.entity_id
_entity_poly.type
_entity_poly.pdbx_seq_one_letter_code
_entity_poly.pdbx_strand_id
1 'polypeptide(L)'
;MATTTAVSSDLTNTPMYAVRDYSDGFYVTLEDFINKKKTKLNPVERRAIVGFEKKLIPKDVIVDHIFLYTVADQMKLTGVFAVSLEGNLYIQQKNFRKYAVKGDKSEEGDNPNSYHRVLQAGKFLYLEAELANAWSKGFAYGTGGAVGGALGSSMNRLKGIAFDVVKKEFNVLKDCKDFNEFLTIYQAENVECKNKKIDIVTVRENINKIIK
;
A
#
# COMPACT_ATOMS: atom_id res chain seq x y z
N MET A 1 -28.45 -5.45 32.63
CA MET A 1 -27.00 -5.65 32.89
C MET A 1 -26.32 -5.83 31.56
N ALA A 2 -25.53 -4.84 31.14
CA ALA A 2 -24.76 -4.91 29.90
C ALA A 2 -23.41 -5.56 30.19
N THR A 3 -23.11 -6.65 29.51
CA THR A 3 -21.82 -7.34 29.57
C THR A 3 -20.89 -6.67 28.57
N THR A 4 -20.02 -5.79 29.05
CA THR A 4 -18.96 -5.18 28.24
C THR A 4 -17.79 -6.16 28.18
N THR A 5 -17.65 -6.91 27.09
CA THR A 5 -16.43 -7.66 26.80
C THR A 5 -15.33 -6.68 26.39
N ALA A 6 -14.37 -6.47 27.29
CA ALA A 6 -13.12 -5.79 26.97
C ALA A 6 -12.29 -6.68 26.04
N VAL A 7 -12.05 -6.21 24.82
CA VAL A 7 -11.02 -6.77 23.94
C VAL A 7 -9.69 -6.20 24.42
N SER A 8 -9.00 -6.95 25.28
CA SER A 8 -7.60 -6.72 25.59
C SER A 8 -6.78 -7.13 24.36
N SER A 9 -6.27 -6.14 23.61
CA SER A 9 -5.24 -6.37 22.60
C SER A 9 -3.89 -6.42 23.29
N ASP A 10 -3.30 -7.61 23.31
CA ASP A 10 -1.94 -7.85 23.79
C ASP A 10 -0.93 -7.24 22.80
N LEU A 11 -0.68 -5.94 22.93
CA LEU A 11 0.33 -5.20 22.15
C LEU A 11 1.77 -5.52 22.58
N THR A 12 1.97 -6.38 23.60
CA THR A 12 3.28 -6.60 24.23
C THR A 12 4.17 -7.60 23.50
N ASN A 13 3.63 -8.34 22.52
CA ASN A 13 4.35 -9.34 21.71
C ASN A 13 4.25 -9.11 20.19
N THR A 14 3.94 -7.88 19.74
CA THR A 14 3.84 -7.57 18.31
C THR A 14 5.19 -7.74 17.61
N PRO A 15 5.31 -8.60 16.58
CA PRO A 15 6.55 -8.75 15.82
C PRO A 15 6.98 -7.41 15.19
N MET A 16 8.29 -7.14 15.23
CA MET A 16 8.88 -5.98 14.59
C MET A 16 9.47 -6.37 13.24
N TYR A 17 9.03 -5.71 12.17
CA TYR A 17 9.53 -5.91 10.82
C TYR A 17 10.51 -4.80 10.44
N ALA A 18 11.59 -5.18 9.76
CA ALA A 18 12.49 -4.21 9.13
C ALA A 18 12.66 -4.53 7.64
N VAL A 19 12.78 -3.51 6.80
CA VAL A 19 13.02 -3.68 5.35
C VAL A 19 14.28 -4.52 5.10
N ARG A 20 15.32 -4.33 5.92
CA ARG A 20 16.59 -5.09 5.86
C ARG A 20 16.44 -6.60 6.07
N ASP A 21 15.32 -7.04 6.66
CA ASP A 21 15.05 -8.46 6.85
C ASP A 21 14.68 -9.17 5.54
N TYR A 22 14.32 -8.40 4.51
CA TYR A 22 13.94 -8.89 3.20
C TYR A 22 15.10 -8.70 2.23
N SER A 23 15.94 -9.72 2.10
CA SER A 23 17.05 -9.70 1.12
C SER A 23 16.55 -9.61 -0.33
N ASP A 24 17.37 -9.04 -1.22
CA ASP A 24 17.03 -8.83 -2.64
C ASP A 24 16.52 -10.10 -3.33
N GLY A 25 15.38 -9.99 -4.01
CA GLY A 25 14.67 -11.13 -4.60
C GLY A 25 13.19 -10.90 -4.80
N PHE A 26 12.55 -11.90 -5.39
CA PHE A 26 11.09 -11.93 -5.56
C PHE A 26 10.45 -12.75 -4.45
N TYR A 27 9.46 -12.15 -3.78
CA TYR A 27 8.57 -12.82 -2.84
C TYR A 27 7.27 -13.06 -3.60
N VAL A 28 7.13 -14.26 -4.16
CA VAL A 28 6.12 -14.56 -5.18
C VAL A 28 4.72 -14.53 -4.59
N THR A 29 4.53 -15.16 -3.44
CA THR A 29 3.25 -15.20 -2.72
C THR A 29 3.30 -14.40 -1.41
N LEU A 30 2.13 -14.18 -0.81
CA LEU A 30 2.02 -13.61 0.53
C LEU A 30 2.69 -14.52 1.58
N GLU A 31 2.56 -15.84 1.46
CA GLU A 31 3.24 -16.77 2.38
C GLU A 31 4.75 -16.75 2.19
N ASP A 32 5.23 -16.66 0.94
CA ASP A 32 6.66 -16.50 0.66
C ASP A 32 7.19 -15.21 1.29
N PHE A 33 6.42 -14.12 1.21
CA PHE A 33 6.76 -12.85 1.85
C PHE A 33 6.84 -12.99 3.38
N ILE A 34 5.82 -13.54 4.02
CA ILE A 34 5.76 -13.71 5.49
C ILE A 34 6.90 -14.59 5.99
N ASN A 35 7.16 -15.69 5.28
CA ASN A 35 8.23 -16.63 5.62
C ASN A 35 9.62 -16.17 5.14
N LYS A 36 9.73 -14.96 4.56
CA LYS A 36 10.96 -14.39 3.99
C LYS A 36 11.63 -15.33 2.96
N LYS A 37 10.84 -16.17 2.30
CA LYS A 37 11.26 -17.08 1.24
C LYS A 37 11.25 -16.33 -0.07
N LYS A 38 12.42 -16.21 -0.69
CA LYS A 38 12.57 -15.54 -1.99
C LYS A 38 12.90 -16.52 -3.10
N THR A 39 12.54 -16.16 -4.33
CA THR A 39 13.16 -16.71 -5.54
C THR A 39 14.26 -15.78 -6.05
N LYS A 40 15.14 -16.31 -6.90
CA LYS A 40 16.24 -15.53 -7.48
C LYS A 40 15.70 -14.30 -8.21
N LEU A 41 16.33 -13.16 -7.96
CA LEU A 41 16.02 -11.91 -8.66
C LEU A 41 16.44 -12.06 -10.13
N ASN A 42 15.47 -12.18 -11.03
CA ASN A 42 15.75 -11.99 -12.45
C ASN A 42 16.01 -10.50 -12.70
N PRO A 43 16.90 -10.12 -13.64
CA PRO A 43 17.11 -8.71 -13.97
C PRO A 43 15.81 -8.01 -14.34
N VAL A 44 15.56 -6.88 -13.68
CA VAL A 44 14.39 -6.04 -13.90
C VAL A 44 14.79 -4.59 -14.11
N GLU A 45 13.99 -3.89 -14.92
CA GLU A 45 14.05 -2.45 -15.11
C GLU A 45 12.92 -1.78 -14.33
N ARG A 46 13.22 -0.61 -13.77
CA ARG A 46 12.25 0.25 -13.10
C ARG A 46 11.74 1.28 -14.10
N ARG A 47 10.43 1.42 -14.24
CA ARG A 47 9.80 2.36 -15.17
C ARG A 47 8.76 3.22 -14.46
N ALA A 48 8.63 4.47 -14.89
CA ALA A 48 7.64 5.40 -14.35
C ALA A 48 6.21 4.88 -14.56
N ILE A 49 5.33 5.10 -13.59
CA ILE A 49 3.91 4.72 -13.70
C ILE A 49 3.09 5.75 -14.49
N VAL A 50 3.58 6.99 -14.59
CA VAL A 50 2.95 8.10 -15.32
C VAL A 50 3.52 8.25 -16.73
N GLY A 51 2.75 8.92 -17.60
CA GLY A 51 3.13 9.18 -18.99
C GLY A 51 2.95 7.96 -19.91
N PHE A 52 2.87 8.21 -21.22
CA PHE A 52 2.63 7.17 -22.23
C PHE A 52 3.86 6.25 -22.42
N GLU A 53 5.05 6.84 -22.49
CA GLU A 53 6.31 6.13 -22.79
C GLU A 53 6.88 5.29 -21.63
N LYS A 54 6.34 5.44 -20.41
CA LYS A 54 6.81 4.75 -19.19
C LYS A 54 8.34 4.74 -19.07
N LYS A 55 8.93 5.94 -18.96
CA LYS A 55 10.38 6.16 -18.99
C LYS A 55 11.13 5.29 -17.97
N LEU A 56 12.32 4.83 -18.35
CA LEU A 56 13.25 4.12 -17.47
C LEU A 56 13.67 5.02 -16.30
N ILE A 57 13.75 4.46 -15.10
CA ILE A 57 14.18 5.13 -13.88
C ILE A 57 15.61 4.66 -13.55
N PRO A 58 16.61 5.57 -13.54
CA PRO A 58 17.99 5.26 -13.14
C PRO A 58 18.06 4.68 -11.74
N LYS A 59 19.02 3.78 -11.47
CA LYS A 59 19.14 2.98 -10.22
C LYS A 59 19.28 3.80 -8.95
N ASP A 60 19.99 4.92 -9.05
CA ASP A 60 20.27 5.88 -7.98
C ASP A 60 19.06 6.75 -7.60
N VAL A 61 18.01 6.78 -8.43
CA VAL A 61 16.79 7.53 -8.13
C VAL A 61 15.81 6.66 -7.35
N ILE A 62 15.48 7.08 -6.13
CA ILE A 62 14.45 6.44 -5.31
C ILE A 62 13.08 6.95 -5.75
N VAL A 63 12.20 6.04 -6.15
CA VAL A 63 10.82 6.35 -6.52
C VAL A 63 9.88 5.42 -5.76
N ASP A 64 8.83 5.97 -5.18
CA ASP A 64 7.90 5.22 -4.33
C ASP A 64 6.96 4.33 -5.14
N HIS A 65 6.57 4.74 -6.35
CA HIS A 65 5.69 3.97 -7.23
C HIS A 65 6.35 3.69 -8.58
N ILE A 66 6.51 2.42 -8.91
CA ILE A 66 7.20 2.00 -10.14
C ILE A 66 6.42 0.88 -10.84
N PHE A 67 6.60 0.76 -12.15
CA PHE A 67 6.47 -0.52 -12.82
C PHE A 67 7.82 -1.23 -12.82
N LEU A 68 7.77 -2.56 -12.67
CA LEU A 68 8.92 -3.42 -12.90
C LEU A 68 8.71 -4.15 -14.22
N TYR A 69 9.75 -4.19 -15.05
CA TYR A 69 9.76 -4.91 -16.32
C TYR A 69 10.88 -5.94 -16.31
N THR A 70 10.61 -7.17 -16.69
CA THR A 70 11.63 -8.22 -16.85
C THR A 70 12.49 -7.91 -18.06
N VAL A 71 13.82 -7.90 -17.89
CA VAL A 71 14.73 -7.53 -18.98
C VAL A 71 14.68 -8.54 -20.13
N ALA A 72 14.50 -9.83 -19.80
CA ALA A 72 14.56 -10.93 -20.75
C ALA A 72 13.48 -10.88 -21.84
N ASP A 73 12.26 -10.49 -21.48
CA ASP A 73 11.09 -10.49 -22.37
C ASP A 73 10.45 -9.10 -22.51
N GLN A 74 11.00 -8.08 -21.83
CA GLN A 74 10.47 -6.71 -21.80
C GLN A 74 9.01 -6.63 -21.37
N MET A 75 8.54 -7.62 -20.59
CA MET A 75 7.18 -7.66 -20.09
C MET A 75 7.09 -7.02 -18.70
N LYS A 76 5.93 -6.43 -18.40
CA LYS A 76 5.64 -5.93 -17.06
C LYS A 76 5.60 -7.12 -16.09
N LEU A 77 6.35 -7.04 -15.01
CA LEU A 77 6.37 -8.06 -13.96
C LEU A 77 5.01 -8.11 -13.27
N THR A 78 4.26 -9.17 -13.52
CA THR A 78 2.98 -9.43 -12.87
C THR A 78 3.05 -10.73 -12.09
N GLY A 79 2.31 -10.84 -10.98
CA GLY A 79 2.20 -12.12 -10.27
C GLY A 79 3.19 -12.32 -9.12
N VAL A 80 4.10 -11.37 -8.90
CA VAL A 80 4.98 -11.35 -7.73
C VAL A 80 4.36 -10.46 -6.66
N PHE A 81 4.20 -10.99 -5.43
CA PHE A 81 3.59 -10.24 -4.33
C PHE A 81 4.42 -9.02 -3.93
N ALA A 82 5.71 -9.23 -3.70
CA ALA A 82 6.65 -8.18 -3.35
C ALA A 82 8.04 -8.41 -3.95
N VAL A 83 8.79 -7.33 -4.14
CA VAL A 83 10.15 -7.36 -4.65
C VAL A 83 11.03 -6.57 -3.68
N SER A 84 12.10 -7.21 -3.19
CA SER A 84 13.21 -6.49 -2.57
C SER A 84 14.27 -6.24 -3.63
N LEU A 85 14.62 -4.98 -3.84
CA LEU A 85 15.52 -4.53 -4.88
C LEU A 85 16.36 -3.37 -4.35
N GLU A 86 17.68 -3.56 -4.32
CA GLU A 86 18.65 -2.50 -3.98
C GLU A 86 18.34 -1.87 -2.60
N GLY A 87 18.02 -2.73 -1.62
CA GLY A 87 17.69 -2.30 -0.25
C GLY A 87 16.31 -1.67 -0.06
N ASN A 88 15.49 -1.62 -1.11
CA ASN A 88 14.12 -1.12 -1.05
C ASN A 88 13.13 -2.28 -1.19
N LEU A 89 12.08 -2.27 -0.39
CA LEU A 89 11.01 -3.26 -0.45
C LEU A 89 9.79 -2.67 -1.13
N TYR A 90 9.27 -3.35 -2.14
CA TYR A 90 8.09 -2.93 -2.88
C TYR A 90 6.99 -4.00 -2.88
N ILE A 91 5.74 -3.60 -2.73
CA ILE A 91 4.56 -4.49 -2.74
C ILE A 91 3.68 -4.16 -3.96
N GLN A 92 3.19 -5.19 -4.67
CA GLN A 92 2.36 -4.99 -5.85
C GLN A 92 0.96 -4.48 -5.49
N GLN A 93 0.49 -3.41 -6.15
CA GLN A 93 -0.74 -2.68 -5.83
C GLN A 93 -2.00 -3.57 -5.85
N LYS A 94 -2.11 -4.53 -6.77
CA LYS A 94 -3.26 -5.44 -6.85
C LYS A 94 -3.52 -6.20 -5.54
N ASN A 95 -2.48 -6.39 -4.71
CA ASN A 95 -2.62 -7.10 -3.44
C ASN A 95 -3.32 -6.26 -2.37
N PHE A 96 -3.34 -4.94 -2.50
CA PHE A 96 -4.01 -4.04 -1.55
C PHE A 96 -5.48 -4.37 -1.48
N ARG A 97 -6.17 -4.46 -2.62
CA ARG A 97 -7.58 -4.85 -2.69
C ARG A 97 -7.79 -6.33 -2.33
N LYS A 98 -6.89 -7.22 -2.78
CA LYS A 98 -7.01 -8.67 -2.58
C LYS A 98 -7.05 -9.05 -1.10
N TYR A 99 -6.18 -8.43 -0.30
CA TYR A 99 -6.06 -8.68 1.13
C TYR A 99 -6.50 -7.48 1.98
N ALA A 100 -7.31 -6.57 1.42
CA ALA A 100 -7.89 -5.48 2.19
C ALA A 100 -8.88 -6.01 3.24
N VAL A 101 -8.93 -5.34 4.39
CA VAL A 101 -10.04 -5.49 5.33
C VAL A 101 -11.37 -5.22 4.62
N LYS A 102 -12.46 -5.84 5.09
CA LYS A 102 -13.75 -5.86 4.38
C LYS A 102 -14.23 -4.45 3.95
N GLY A 103 -14.02 -3.44 4.78
CA GLY A 103 -14.42 -2.05 4.51
C GLY A 103 -13.61 -1.33 3.41
N ASP A 104 -12.46 -1.88 3.02
CA ASP A 104 -11.49 -1.25 2.14
C ASP A 104 -11.34 -1.96 0.79
N LYS A 105 -12.04 -3.09 0.58
CA LYS A 105 -12.03 -3.85 -0.69
C LYS A 105 -12.57 -3.09 -1.91
N SER A 106 -13.14 -1.91 -1.68
CA SER A 106 -13.58 -1.00 -2.74
C SER A 106 -12.51 0.02 -3.12
N GLU A 107 -11.40 0.13 -2.40
CA GLU A 107 -10.32 1.06 -2.71
C GLU A 107 -9.40 0.49 -3.79
N GLU A 108 -9.26 1.21 -4.90
CA GLU A 108 -8.49 0.78 -6.06
C GLU A 108 -7.83 1.96 -6.77
N GLY A 109 -6.60 1.73 -7.25
CA GLY A 109 -5.85 2.68 -8.07
C GLY A 109 -5.80 2.24 -9.53
N ASP A 110 -5.38 3.14 -10.42
CA ASP A 110 -5.41 2.88 -11.88
C ASP A 110 -4.40 1.84 -12.37
N ASN A 111 -3.37 1.56 -11.57
CA ASN A 111 -2.22 0.76 -11.97
C ASN A 111 -2.07 -0.50 -11.11
N PRO A 112 -2.95 -1.51 -11.19
CA PRO A 112 -2.89 -2.69 -10.31
C PRO A 112 -1.55 -3.46 -10.38
N ASN A 113 -0.82 -3.33 -11.48
CA ASN A 113 0.48 -3.97 -11.67
C ASN A 113 1.70 -3.09 -11.26
N SER A 114 1.49 -1.90 -10.69
CA SER A 114 2.58 -1.13 -10.09
C SER A 114 3.03 -1.73 -8.76
N TYR A 115 4.23 -1.36 -8.35
CA TYR A 115 4.87 -1.74 -7.12
C TYR A 115 5.09 -0.48 -6.29
N HIS A 116 4.72 -0.54 -5.02
CA HIS A 116 4.73 0.58 -4.08
C HIS A 116 5.74 0.31 -2.99
N ARG A 117 6.59 1.29 -2.72
CA ARG A 117 7.68 1.18 -1.77
C ARG A 117 7.14 1.18 -0.33
N VAL A 118 7.69 0.32 0.50
CA VAL A 118 7.53 0.39 1.95
C VAL A 118 8.34 1.58 2.44
N LEU A 119 7.63 2.59 2.96
CA LEU A 119 8.23 3.85 3.43
C LEU A 119 8.71 3.72 4.87
N GLN A 120 7.99 2.96 5.69
CA GLN A 120 8.34 2.70 7.08
C GLN A 120 7.99 1.25 7.44
N ALA A 121 8.76 0.65 8.33
CA ALA A 121 8.56 -0.71 8.81
C ALA A 121 8.77 -0.77 10.32
N GLY A 122 7.91 -1.54 10.99
CA GLY A 122 8.00 -1.82 12.42
C GLY A 122 6.93 -2.83 12.80
N LYS A 123 6.01 -2.50 13.70
CA LYS A 123 4.84 -3.34 14.06
C LYS A 123 3.98 -3.74 12.85
N PHE A 124 3.96 -2.91 11.82
CA PHE A 124 3.34 -3.13 10.52
C PHE A 124 4.22 -2.50 9.42
N LEU A 125 3.87 -2.71 8.16
CA LEU A 125 4.53 -2.04 7.03
C LEU A 125 3.66 -0.89 6.52
N TYR A 126 4.23 0.31 6.39
CA TYR A 126 3.53 1.47 5.88
C TYR A 126 3.95 1.78 4.44
N LEU A 127 2.95 1.93 3.57
CA LEU A 127 3.09 2.28 2.16
C LEU A 127 2.08 3.36 1.80
N GLU A 128 2.20 3.92 0.60
CA GLU A 128 1.24 4.88 0.08
C GLU A 128 0.81 4.49 -1.34
N ALA A 129 -0.40 4.88 -1.73
CA ALA A 129 -0.88 4.72 -3.10
C ALA A 129 -1.96 5.74 -3.45
N GLU A 130 -2.07 6.05 -4.73
CA GLU A 130 -3.19 6.82 -5.27
C GLU A 130 -4.39 5.89 -5.50
N LEU A 131 -5.39 5.99 -4.62
CA LEU A 131 -6.57 5.13 -4.64
C LEU A 131 -7.86 5.95 -4.59
N ALA A 132 -8.93 5.36 -5.10
CA ALA A 132 -10.30 5.83 -4.90
C ALA A 132 -11.28 4.66 -4.84
N ASN A 133 -12.50 4.97 -4.39
CA ASN A 133 -13.58 4.01 -4.34
C ASN A 133 -13.98 3.57 -5.76
N ALA A 134 -13.86 2.27 -6.04
CA ALA A 134 -14.12 1.66 -7.34
C ALA A 134 -15.56 1.84 -7.81
N TRP A 135 -16.55 1.89 -6.91
CA TRP A 135 -17.94 2.17 -7.28
C TRP A 135 -18.11 3.61 -7.73
N SER A 136 -17.53 4.55 -6.99
CA SER A 136 -17.57 5.97 -7.36
C SER A 136 -16.84 6.22 -8.69
N LYS A 137 -15.72 5.55 -8.94
CA LYS A 137 -15.03 5.57 -10.23
C LYS A 137 -15.87 4.97 -11.34
N GLY A 138 -16.47 3.80 -11.11
CA GLY A 138 -17.35 3.14 -12.07
C GLY A 138 -18.53 4.02 -12.47
N PHE A 139 -19.14 4.71 -11.50
CA PHE A 139 -20.19 5.70 -11.77
C PHE A 139 -19.66 6.87 -12.61
N ALA A 140 -18.50 7.43 -12.26
CA ALA A 140 -17.88 8.53 -13.01
C ALA A 140 -17.57 8.14 -14.45
N TYR A 141 -16.95 6.97 -14.69
CA TYR A 141 -16.71 6.46 -16.04
C TYR A 141 -18.04 6.19 -16.79
N GLY A 142 -19.06 5.72 -16.08
CA GLY A 142 -20.41 5.47 -16.62
C GLY A 142 -21.14 6.71 -17.13
N THR A 143 -20.69 7.92 -16.76
CA THR A 143 -21.22 9.18 -17.34
C THR A 143 -20.83 9.39 -18.81
N GLY A 144 -19.89 8.58 -19.32
CA GLY A 144 -19.55 8.50 -20.74
C GLY A 144 -18.61 9.60 -21.25
N GLY A 145 -17.99 9.32 -22.40
CA GLY A 145 -17.12 10.27 -23.11
C GLY A 145 -15.84 10.67 -22.37
N ALA A 146 -15.15 11.68 -22.92
CA ALA A 146 -13.92 12.22 -22.35
C ALA A 146 -14.14 12.81 -20.94
N VAL A 147 -15.34 13.32 -20.66
CA VAL A 147 -15.72 13.89 -19.35
C VAL A 147 -15.76 12.81 -18.28
N GLY A 148 -16.45 11.68 -18.52
CA GLY A 148 -16.47 10.55 -17.58
C GLY A 148 -15.08 9.96 -17.36
N GLY A 149 -14.26 9.89 -18.42
CA GLY A 149 -12.86 9.47 -18.34
C GLY A 149 -12.00 10.37 -17.44
N ALA A 150 -12.13 11.69 -17.57
CA ALA A 150 -11.40 12.66 -16.76
C ALA A 150 -11.87 12.67 -15.30
N LEU A 151 -13.19 12.57 -15.07
CA LEU A 151 -13.76 12.49 -13.73
C LEU A 151 -13.25 11.24 -13.01
N GLY A 152 -13.39 10.04 -13.61
CA GLY A 152 -12.94 8.80 -12.99
C GLY A 152 -11.44 8.79 -12.62
N SER A 153 -10.61 9.38 -13.48
CA SER A 153 -9.15 9.42 -13.27
C SER A 153 -8.71 10.46 -12.22
N SER A 154 -9.45 11.57 -12.08
CA SER A 154 -9.15 12.64 -11.09
C SER A 154 -9.59 12.33 -9.66
N MET A 155 -10.28 11.21 -9.45
CA MET A 155 -10.80 10.83 -8.13
C MET A 155 -9.75 10.20 -7.22
N ASN A 156 -8.69 9.61 -7.79
CA ASN A 156 -7.64 8.99 -6.98
C ASN A 156 -6.99 10.06 -6.10
N ARG A 157 -6.76 9.70 -4.84
CA ARG A 157 -6.00 10.52 -3.90
C ARG A 157 -4.94 9.68 -3.26
N LEU A 158 -3.81 10.30 -2.93
CA LEU A 158 -2.77 9.66 -2.16
C LEU A 158 -3.31 9.30 -0.77
N LYS A 159 -3.27 8.01 -0.43
CA LYS A 159 -3.73 7.46 0.85
C LYS A 159 -2.61 6.64 1.47
N GLY A 160 -2.55 6.65 2.79
CA GLY A 160 -1.70 5.76 3.56
C GLY A 160 -2.28 4.35 3.58
N ILE A 161 -1.40 3.35 3.60
CA ILE A 161 -1.76 1.93 3.67
C ILE A 161 -0.91 1.29 4.75
N ALA A 162 -1.56 0.69 5.74
CA ALA A 162 -0.91 -0.12 6.76
C ALA A 162 -1.12 -1.60 6.44
N PHE A 163 -0.04 -2.33 6.26
CA PHE A 163 -0.05 -3.78 6.06
C PHE A 163 0.34 -4.49 7.37
N ASP A 164 -0.66 -5.08 8.01
CA ASP A 164 -0.47 -5.95 9.16
C ASP A 164 -0.07 -7.34 8.64
N VAL A 165 1.23 -7.64 8.74
CA VAL A 165 1.81 -8.89 8.23
C VAL A 165 1.31 -10.10 9.01
N VAL A 166 0.99 -9.95 10.31
CA VAL A 166 0.49 -11.03 11.17
C VAL A 166 -0.95 -11.39 10.79
N LYS A 167 -1.79 -10.37 10.64
CA LYS A 167 -3.19 -10.56 10.21
C LYS A 167 -3.35 -10.83 8.73
N LYS A 168 -2.29 -10.60 7.93
CA LYS A 168 -2.28 -10.76 6.48
C LYS A 168 -3.26 -9.80 5.79
N GLU A 169 -3.40 -8.59 6.33
CA GLU A 169 -4.43 -7.63 5.93
C GLU A 169 -3.88 -6.23 5.64
N PHE A 170 -4.37 -5.60 4.58
CA PHE A 170 -4.14 -4.18 4.29
C PHE A 170 -5.30 -3.33 4.82
N ASN A 171 -4.96 -2.28 5.56
CA ASN A 171 -5.87 -1.21 5.98
C ASN A 171 -5.57 0.04 5.14
N VAL A 172 -6.57 0.58 4.47
CA VAL A 172 -6.47 1.82 3.70
C VAL A 172 -6.96 2.96 4.57
N LEU A 173 -6.06 3.88 4.89
CA LEU A 173 -6.33 5.06 5.72
C LEU A 173 -7.02 6.12 4.86
N LYS A 174 -8.27 5.85 4.47
CA LYS A 174 -8.99 6.57 3.40
C LYS A 174 -9.60 7.89 3.85
N ASP A 175 -9.98 8.00 5.11
CA ASP A 175 -10.47 9.24 5.70
C ASP A 175 -10.08 9.36 7.19
N CYS A 176 -10.49 10.48 7.79
CA CYS A 176 -10.17 10.77 9.18
C CYS A 176 -10.70 9.72 10.16
N LYS A 177 -11.90 9.19 9.91
CA LYS A 177 -12.54 8.24 10.80
C LYS A 177 -11.74 6.94 10.79
N ASP A 178 -11.43 6.42 9.61
CA ASP A 178 -10.65 5.18 9.50
C ASP A 178 -9.25 5.35 10.10
N PHE A 179 -8.64 6.53 9.94
CA PHE A 179 -7.34 6.81 10.54
C PHE A 179 -7.39 6.84 12.06
N ASN A 180 -8.37 7.53 12.66
CA ASN A 180 -8.54 7.55 14.12
C ASN A 180 -8.90 6.18 14.70
N GLU A 181 -9.71 5.38 13.98
CA GLU A 181 -9.95 3.98 14.34
C GLU A 181 -8.64 3.17 14.32
N PHE A 182 -7.78 3.38 13.32
CA PHE A 182 -6.46 2.76 13.26
C PHE A 182 -5.55 3.20 14.42
N LEU A 183 -5.48 4.50 14.74
CA LEU A 183 -4.68 5.02 15.86
C LEU A 183 -5.12 4.44 17.21
N THR A 184 -6.43 4.25 17.40
CA THR A 184 -7.00 3.68 18.63
C THR A 184 -6.50 2.24 18.87
N ILE A 185 -6.32 1.44 17.81
CA ILE A 185 -5.77 0.08 17.91
C ILE A 185 -4.36 0.09 18.55
N TYR A 186 -3.60 1.16 18.31
CA TYR A 186 -2.25 1.35 18.85
C TYR A 186 -2.21 2.28 20.07
N GLN A 187 -3.36 2.54 20.71
CA GLN A 187 -3.48 3.39 21.89
C GLN A 187 -2.93 4.81 21.70
N ALA A 188 -2.98 5.33 20.47
CA ALA A 188 -2.55 6.68 20.16
C ALA A 188 -3.72 7.67 20.18
N GLU A 189 -3.40 8.93 20.42
CA GLU A 189 -4.37 10.03 20.42
C GLU A 189 -4.97 10.23 19.03
N ASN A 190 -6.27 10.47 18.99
CA ASN A 190 -6.96 10.83 17.76
C ASN A 190 -6.46 12.16 17.22
N VAL A 191 -6.41 12.28 15.89
CA VAL A 191 -6.13 13.54 15.21
C VAL A 191 -7.43 14.27 14.88
N GLU A 192 -7.39 15.59 14.98
CA GLU A 192 -8.49 16.44 14.53
C GLU A 192 -8.37 16.66 13.02
N CYS A 193 -9.47 16.45 12.29
CA CYS A 193 -9.47 16.56 10.84
C CYS A 193 -10.43 17.63 10.34
N LYS A 194 -9.94 18.49 9.45
CA LYS A 194 -10.79 19.49 8.77
C LYS A 194 -11.60 18.80 7.68
N ASN A 195 -12.93 19.02 7.69
CA ASN A 195 -13.86 18.52 6.65
C ASN A 195 -13.81 16.99 6.42
N LYS A 196 -13.58 16.20 7.48
CA LYS A 196 -13.46 14.72 7.43
C LYS A 196 -12.32 14.19 6.56
N LYS A 197 -11.50 15.07 6.00
CA LYS A 197 -10.33 14.70 5.19
C LYS A 197 -9.11 14.71 6.08
N ILE A 198 -8.22 13.76 5.83
CA ILE A 198 -6.90 13.73 6.42
C ILE A 198 -5.87 13.92 5.33
N ASP A 199 -4.87 14.76 5.58
CA ASP A 199 -3.75 14.95 4.66
C ASP A 199 -2.66 13.90 4.95
N ILE A 200 -1.88 13.56 3.92
CA ILE A 200 -0.87 12.50 4.01
C ILE A 200 0.28 12.86 4.96
N VAL A 201 0.56 14.14 5.19
CA VAL A 201 1.63 14.58 6.09
C VAL A 201 1.25 14.24 7.53
N THR A 202 0.03 14.59 7.94
CA THR A 202 -0.54 14.21 9.23
C THR A 202 -0.54 12.69 9.43
N VAL A 203 -0.86 11.90 8.39
CA VAL A 203 -0.78 10.44 8.46
C VAL A 203 0.66 9.99 8.74
N ARG A 204 1.64 10.42 7.94
CA ARG A 204 3.05 10.03 8.08
C ARG A 204 3.60 10.35 9.47
N GLU A 205 3.30 11.54 9.99
CA GLU A 205 3.75 12.00 11.31
C GLU A 205 3.23 11.12 12.44
N ASN A 206 1.96 10.71 12.38
CA ASN A 206 1.37 9.89 13.43
C ASN A 206 1.71 8.41 13.27
N ILE A 207 1.84 7.91 12.03
CA ILE A 207 2.39 6.57 11.76
C ILE A 207 3.79 6.41 12.35
N ASN A 208 4.66 7.41 12.18
CA ASN A 208 6.01 7.41 12.76
C ASN A 208 6.02 7.18 14.29
N LYS A 209 4.98 7.64 15.00
CA LYS A 209 4.86 7.49 16.45
C LYS A 209 4.43 6.09 16.87
N ILE A 210 3.60 5.42 16.06
CA ILE A 210 2.97 4.14 16.43
C ILE A 210 3.59 2.91 15.77
N ILE A 211 4.37 3.11 14.70
CA ILE A 211 4.94 1.99 13.93
C ILE A 211 6.08 1.30 14.68
N LYS A 212 6.74 1.97 15.61
CA LYS A 212 7.85 1.44 16.42
C LYS A 212 7.37 0.74 17.67
#